data_AF-A0A9Q0V6D2-F1
#
_entry.id   AF-A0A9Q0V6D2-F1
#
_cell.length_a   1.000
_cell.length_b   1.000
_cell.length_c   1.000
_cell.angle_alpha   90.00
_cell.angle_beta   90.00
_cell.angle_gamma   90.00
#
_symmetry.space_group_name_H-M   'P 1'
#
loop_
_entity.id
_entity.type
_entity.pdbx_description
1 polymer ?
#
loop_
_entity_poly.entity_id
_entity_poly.type
_entity_poly.pdbx_seq_one_letter_code
_entity_poly.pdbx_strand_id
1 'polypeptide(L)'
;MFLMIRRISMWGQQKCWIGSAYHLWKWMSLLATRWPFYVFLGGSMFCLLSSTICHLFCCHSHDLNIHLLRMDYVGIATMIITSFFPPIYYIFQCEPHWQFIYLGGVTALGMFTIVTLLSPSLSTGKFRSFRAFLFSSMALFGLFPAAHAIFVNWNNPMRDTILAYESAMAIFYLTGTGFYVSRFPERLKPGWFDLTGHSHQIFHVFVVLGALAHYGATLTFLEYRDQAGCGANL
;
A
#
# COMPACT_ATOMS: atom_id res chain seq x y z
N MET A 1 -13.62 -51.65 5.68
CA MET A 1 -12.81 -50.52 5.17
C MET A 1 -13.65 -49.30 4.77
N PHE A 2 -14.83 -49.47 4.13
CA PHE A 2 -15.67 -48.34 3.69
C PHE A 2 -16.44 -47.57 4.79
N LEU A 3 -16.60 -48.11 6.00
CA LEU A 3 -17.24 -47.40 7.12
C LEU A 3 -16.27 -46.51 7.92
N MET A 4 -14.96 -46.71 7.80
CA MET A 4 -13.94 -45.92 8.50
C MET A 4 -13.62 -44.61 7.76
N ILE A 5 -13.83 -44.56 6.45
CA ILE A 5 -13.56 -43.40 5.60
C ILE A 5 -14.66 -42.32 5.75
N ARG A 6 -15.93 -42.70 5.97
CA ARG A 6 -17.01 -41.72 6.24
C ARG A 6 -16.86 -41.01 7.59
N ARG A 7 -16.29 -41.66 8.61
CA ARG A 7 -16.08 -41.04 9.92
C ARG A 7 -14.95 -40.01 9.91
N ILE A 8 -13.91 -40.20 9.08
CA ILE A 8 -12.80 -39.26 8.94
C ILE A 8 -13.22 -38.01 8.14
N SER A 9 -14.12 -38.16 7.16
CA SER A 9 -14.67 -37.05 6.36
C SER A 9 -15.49 -36.04 7.17
N MET A 10 -16.31 -36.48 8.13
CA MET A 10 -17.11 -35.56 8.96
C MET A 10 -16.24 -34.84 10.00
N TRP A 11 -15.28 -35.53 10.62
CA TRP A 11 -14.38 -34.91 11.60
C TRP A 11 -13.40 -33.91 10.96
N GLY A 12 -12.99 -34.13 9.71
CA GLY A 12 -12.19 -33.19 8.93
C GLY A 12 -12.95 -31.91 8.57
N GLN A 13 -14.21 -32.02 8.16
CA GLN A 13 -15.04 -30.84 7.90
C GLN A 13 -15.36 -30.08 9.19
N GLN A 14 -15.71 -30.76 10.29
CA GLN A 14 -16.08 -30.10 11.53
C GLN A 14 -14.90 -29.34 12.16
N LYS A 15 -13.65 -29.83 12.03
CA LYS A 15 -12.45 -29.08 12.41
C LYS A 15 -12.15 -27.88 11.50
N CYS A 16 -12.47 -27.97 10.20
CA CYS A 16 -12.34 -26.85 9.27
C CYS A 16 -13.39 -25.76 9.54
N TRP A 17 -14.62 -26.16 9.87
CA TRP A 17 -15.69 -25.24 10.28
C TRP A 17 -15.45 -24.62 11.65
N ILE A 18 -14.92 -25.38 12.62
CA ILE A 18 -14.53 -24.83 13.92
C ILE A 18 -13.29 -23.93 13.77
N GLY A 19 -12.29 -24.28 12.95
CA GLY A 19 -11.15 -23.40 12.67
C GLY A 19 -11.56 -22.12 11.96
N SER A 20 -12.43 -22.21 10.94
CA SER A 20 -12.99 -21.04 10.25
C SER A 20 -13.94 -20.24 11.12
N ALA A 21 -14.74 -20.88 11.98
CA ALA A 21 -15.62 -20.20 12.94
C ALA A 21 -14.83 -19.60 14.11
N TYR A 22 -13.70 -20.18 14.52
CA TYR A 22 -12.80 -19.63 15.53
C TYR A 22 -12.02 -18.46 14.94
N HIS A 23 -11.60 -18.53 13.67
CA HIS A 23 -11.08 -17.39 12.94
C HIS A 23 -12.16 -16.31 12.76
N LEU A 24 -13.36 -16.63 12.26
CA LEU A 24 -14.45 -15.66 12.11
C LEU A 24 -14.87 -15.06 13.45
N TRP A 25 -14.99 -15.85 14.50
CA TRP A 25 -15.30 -15.39 15.86
C TRP A 25 -14.16 -14.52 16.39
N LYS A 26 -12.90 -14.94 16.23
CA LYS A 26 -11.73 -14.13 16.53
C LYS A 26 -11.71 -12.86 15.70
N TRP A 27 -12.24 -12.81 14.48
CA TRP A 27 -12.35 -11.58 13.66
C TRP A 27 -13.52 -10.68 14.07
N MET A 28 -14.60 -11.26 14.61
CA MET A 28 -15.82 -10.57 15.03
C MET A 28 -15.77 -10.05 16.47
N SER A 29 -14.87 -10.59 17.30
CA SER A 29 -14.73 -10.28 18.74
C SER A 29 -13.63 -9.26 19.06
N LEU A 30 -13.11 -8.56 18.04
CA LEU A 30 -11.89 -7.76 18.16
C LEU A 30 -12.15 -6.32 18.59
N LEU A 31 -11.34 -5.87 19.55
CA LEU A 31 -11.31 -4.52 20.10
C LEU A 31 -10.75 -3.48 19.12
N ALA A 32 -9.92 -3.87 18.15
CA ALA A 32 -9.26 -2.93 17.26
C ALA A 32 -10.13 -2.51 16.05
N THR A 33 -10.15 -1.21 15.79
CA THR A 33 -10.82 -0.58 14.65
C THR A 33 -10.18 -0.97 13.31
N ARG A 34 -10.93 -1.50 12.34
CA ARG A 34 -10.41 -1.98 11.03
C ARG A 34 -10.65 -1.07 9.83
N TRP A 35 -11.42 0.01 9.96
CA TRP A 35 -11.67 0.90 8.82
C TRP A 35 -10.37 1.43 8.17
N PRO A 36 -9.26 1.74 8.89
CA PRO A 36 -8.03 2.23 8.25
C PRO A 36 -7.42 1.21 7.31
N PHE A 37 -7.44 -0.07 7.70
CA PHE A 37 -7.00 -1.19 6.87
C PHE A 37 -7.82 -1.31 5.59
N TYR A 38 -9.16 -1.18 5.67
CA TYR A 38 -10.01 -1.20 4.49
C TYR A 38 -9.80 0.01 3.57
N VAL A 39 -9.48 1.18 4.12
CA VAL A 39 -9.10 2.35 3.33
C VAL A 39 -7.84 2.08 2.52
N PHE A 40 -6.79 1.52 3.13
CA PHE A 40 -5.58 1.11 2.42
C PHE A 40 -5.85 0.07 1.33
N LEU A 41 -6.63 -0.96 1.64
CA LEU A 41 -7.00 -2.00 0.65
C LEU A 41 -7.78 -1.40 -0.52
N GLY A 42 -8.78 -0.56 -0.25
CA GLY A 42 -9.57 0.11 -1.27
C GLY A 42 -8.71 0.98 -2.19
N GLY A 43 -7.79 1.76 -1.62
CA GLY A 43 -6.87 2.60 -2.40
C GLY A 43 -5.87 1.78 -3.23
N SER A 44 -5.35 0.68 -2.68
CA SER A 44 -4.47 -0.25 -3.40
C SER A 44 -5.19 -0.93 -4.57
N MET A 45 -6.41 -1.42 -4.33
CA MET A 45 -7.25 -2.00 -5.38
C MET A 45 -7.55 -0.98 -6.47
N PHE A 46 -7.93 0.24 -6.10
CA PHE A 46 -8.17 1.31 -7.07
C PHE A 46 -6.93 1.58 -7.94
N CYS A 47 -5.75 1.70 -7.34
CA CYS A 47 -4.49 1.92 -8.07
C CYS A 47 -4.16 0.78 -9.06
N LEU A 48 -4.27 -0.47 -8.62
CA LEU A 48 -3.96 -1.62 -9.48
C LEU A 48 -4.98 -1.79 -10.61
N LEU A 49 -6.26 -1.54 -10.32
CA LEU A 49 -7.32 -1.58 -11.32
C LEU A 49 -7.19 -0.44 -12.33
N SER A 50 -6.92 0.79 -11.90
CA SER A 50 -6.72 1.93 -12.79
C SER A 50 -5.54 1.69 -13.73
N SER A 51 -4.43 1.15 -13.20
CA SER A 51 -3.25 0.74 -13.98
C SER A 51 -3.59 -0.33 -15.02
N THR A 52 -4.31 -1.38 -14.59
CA THR A 52 -4.69 -2.48 -15.48
C THR A 52 -5.60 -2.00 -16.61
N ILE A 53 -6.64 -1.22 -16.30
CA ILE A 53 -7.56 -0.66 -17.29
C ILE A 53 -6.78 0.26 -18.25
N CYS A 54 -5.88 1.09 -17.71
CA CYS A 54 -5.06 1.97 -18.54
C CYS A 54 -4.24 1.18 -19.56
N HIS A 55 -3.48 0.18 -19.12
CA HIS A 55 -2.63 -0.59 -20.01
C HIS A 55 -3.40 -1.53 -20.95
N LEU A 56 -4.61 -1.95 -20.59
CA LEU A 56 -5.46 -2.76 -21.45
C LEU A 56 -6.08 -1.95 -22.60
N PHE A 57 -6.49 -0.70 -22.33
CA PHE A 57 -7.23 0.12 -23.29
C PHE A 57 -6.41 1.28 -23.88
N CYS A 58 -5.11 1.40 -23.58
CA CYS A 58 -4.28 2.52 -24.05
C CYS A 58 -4.13 2.61 -25.58
N CYS A 59 -4.34 1.51 -26.31
CA CYS A 59 -4.27 1.49 -27.78
C CYS A 59 -5.59 1.85 -28.48
N HIS A 60 -6.67 2.09 -27.74
CA HIS A 60 -8.00 2.29 -28.34
C HIS A 60 -8.16 3.64 -29.04
N SER A 61 -7.90 4.76 -28.35
CA SER A 61 -7.91 6.11 -28.94
C SER A 61 -6.99 7.06 -28.19
N HIS A 62 -6.56 8.14 -28.84
CA HIS A 62 -5.64 9.12 -28.25
C HIS A 62 -6.23 9.79 -27.00
N ASP A 63 -7.48 10.25 -27.08
CA ASP A 63 -8.15 10.94 -25.96
C ASP A 63 -8.38 10.00 -24.77
N LEU A 64 -8.82 8.76 -25.04
CA LEU A 64 -9.02 7.76 -23.99
C LEU A 64 -7.69 7.40 -23.31
N ASN A 65 -6.62 7.22 -24.08
CA ASN A 65 -5.29 6.96 -23.54
C ASN A 65 -4.85 8.05 -22.56
N ILE A 66 -5.01 9.33 -22.92
CA ILE A 66 -4.65 10.45 -22.06
C ILE A 66 -5.46 10.44 -20.76
N HIS A 67 -6.77 10.18 -20.83
CA HIS A 67 -7.61 10.10 -19.63
C HIS A 67 -7.23 8.92 -18.74
N LEU A 68 -6.99 7.76 -19.33
CA LEU A 68 -6.59 6.55 -18.61
C LEU A 68 -5.22 6.70 -17.93
N LEU A 69 -4.24 7.31 -18.59
CA LEU A 69 -2.92 7.60 -17.99
C LEU A 69 -3.05 8.56 -16.80
N ARG A 70 -3.93 9.56 -16.88
CA ARG A 70 -4.18 10.46 -15.74
C ARG A 70 -4.84 9.70 -14.59
N MET A 71 -5.82 8.86 -14.87
CA MET A 71 -6.45 8.01 -13.86
C MET A 71 -5.46 7.05 -13.21
N ASP A 72 -4.51 6.50 -13.97
CA ASP A 72 -3.43 5.66 -13.44
C ASP A 72 -2.55 6.45 -12.45
N TYR A 73 -2.17 7.70 -12.80
CA TYR A 73 -1.43 8.56 -11.88
C TYR A 73 -2.21 8.94 -10.62
N VAL A 74 -3.53 9.16 -10.74
CA VAL A 74 -4.42 9.37 -9.59
C VAL A 74 -4.50 8.10 -8.72
N GLY A 75 -4.45 6.93 -9.33
CA GLY A 75 -4.31 5.64 -8.65
C GLY A 75 -3.10 5.61 -7.71
N ILE A 76 -1.92 5.97 -8.23
CA ILE A 76 -0.67 6.01 -7.45
C ILE A 76 -0.81 6.98 -6.27
N ALA A 77 -1.29 8.21 -6.52
CA ALA A 77 -1.48 9.20 -5.45
C ALA A 77 -2.46 8.70 -4.37
N THR A 78 -3.58 8.11 -4.78
CA THR A 78 -4.59 7.53 -3.87
C THR A 78 -3.99 6.40 -3.04
N MET A 79 -3.19 5.50 -3.64
CA MET A 79 -2.53 4.43 -2.90
C MET A 79 -1.58 4.99 -1.83
N ILE A 80 -0.78 6.01 -2.17
CA ILE A 80 0.11 6.67 -1.20
C ILE A 80 -0.72 7.26 -0.06
N ILE A 81 -1.74 8.08 -0.34
CA ILE A 81 -2.59 8.70 0.70
C ILE A 81 -3.18 7.63 1.63
N THR A 82 -3.81 6.61 1.04
CA THR A 82 -4.52 5.58 1.81
C THR A 82 -3.59 4.66 2.59
N SER A 83 -2.35 4.42 2.14
CA SER A 83 -1.34 3.66 2.89
C SER A 83 -0.90 4.35 4.19
N PHE A 84 -1.07 5.67 4.31
CA PHE A 84 -0.74 6.38 5.54
C PHE A 84 -1.78 6.19 6.64
N PHE A 85 -3.00 5.77 6.30
CA PHE A 85 -4.11 5.63 7.26
C PHE A 85 -3.84 4.56 8.33
N PRO A 86 -3.54 3.30 8.00
CA PRO A 86 -3.27 2.28 9.00
C PRO A 86 -2.12 2.62 9.98
N PRO A 87 -0.88 2.92 9.53
CA PRO A 87 0.22 3.14 10.45
C PRO A 87 -0.05 4.36 11.34
N ILE A 88 -0.51 5.49 10.80
CA ILE A 88 -0.76 6.69 11.62
C ILE A 88 -1.88 6.44 12.61
N TYR A 89 -2.99 5.84 12.18
CA TYR A 89 -4.11 5.57 13.07
C TYR A 89 -3.71 4.63 14.21
N TYR A 90 -3.02 3.52 13.92
CA TYR A 90 -2.67 2.52 14.94
C TYR A 90 -1.49 2.94 15.83
N ILE A 91 -0.53 3.71 15.32
CA ILE A 91 0.57 4.25 16.12
C ILE A 91 0.06 5.30 17.09
N PHE A 92 -0.70 6.28 16.59
CA PHE A 92 -1.14 7.44 17.36
C PHE A 92 -2.56 7.29 17.90
N GLN A 93 -3.09 6.06 18.04
CA GLN A 93 -4.47 5.82 18.47
C GLN A 93 -4.86 6.53 19.79
N CYS A 94 -3.89 6.75 20.69
CA CYS A 94 -4.10 7.42 21.98
C CYS A 94 -3.85 8.94 21.94
N GLU A 95 -3.35 9.43 20.81
CA GLU A 95 -2.89 10.81 20.57
C GLU A 95 -3.58 11.35 19.30
N PRO A 96 -4.90 11.61 19.34
CA PRO A 96 -5.68 11.93 18.14
C PRO A 96 -5.21 13.23 17.45
N HIS A 97 -4.59 14.14 18.20
CA HIS A 97 -4.02 15.37 17.64
C HIS A 97 -3.02 15.09 16.51
N TRP A 98 -2.09 14.15 16.74
CA TRP A 98 -1.07 13.79 15.75
C TRP A 98 -1.64 13.02 14.57
N GLN A 99 -2.71 12.23 14.77
CA GLN A 99 -3.42 11.59 13.66
C GLN A 99 -3.97 12.64 12.68
N PHE A 100 -4.66 13.66 13.19
CA PHE A 100 -5.24 14.71 12.33
C PHE A 100 -4.17 15.49 11.58
N ILE A 101 -3.06 15.82 12.24
CA ILE A 101 -1.95 16.55 11.60
C ILE A 101 -1.35 15.72 10.45
N TYR A 102 -0.98 14.47 10.71
CA TYR A 102 -0.31 13.66 9.69
C TYR A 102 -1.25 13.19 8.57
N LEU A 103 -2.47 12.75 8.91
CA LEU A 103 -3.46 12.35 7.90
C LEU A 103 -3.95 13.56 7.09
N GLY A 104 -4.16 14.71 7.73
CA GLY A 104 -4.50 15.95 7.05
C GLY A 104 -3.38 16.40 6.12
N GLY A 105 -2.12 16.35 6.58
CA GLY A 105 -0.94 16.71 5.80
C GLY A 105 -0.76 15.86 4.55
N VAL A 106 -0.77 14.53 4.69
CA VAL A 106 -0.61 13.62 3.52
C VAL A 106 -1.79 13.74 2.56
N THR A 107 -3.02 13.94 3.07
CA THR A 107 -4.20 14.14 2.21
C THR A 107 -4.09 15.47 1.45
N ALA A 108 -3.65 16.55 2.08
CA ALA A 108 -3.45 17.83 1.41
C ALA A 108 -2.36 17.76 0.32
N LEU A 109 -1.21 17.14 0.62
CA LEU A 109 -0.14 16.90 -0.35
C LEU A 109 -0.60 16.01 -1.51
N GLY A 110 -1.39 14.98 -1.20
CA GLY A 110 -1.96 14.08 -2.18
C GLY A 110 -2.99 14.74 -3.09
N MET A 111 -3.89 15.55 -2.52
CA MET A 111 -4.85 16.34 -3.30
C MET A 111 -4.16 17.34 -4.23
N PHE A 112 -3.13 18.04 -3.72
CA PHE A 112 -2.30 18.91 -4.55
C PHE A 112 -1.66 18.14 -5.72
N THR A 113 -1.12 16.95 -5.45
CA THR A 113 -0.53 16.08 -6.47
C THR A 113 -1.57 15.61 -7.49
N ILE A 114 -2.75 15.17 -7.05
CA ILE A 114 -3.87 14.77 -7.93
C ILE A 114 -4.29 15.90 -8.85
N VAL A 115 -4.55 17.10 -8.30
CA VAL A 115 -4.94 18.28 -9.10
C VAL A 115 -3.87 18.62 -10.14
N THR A 116 -2.59 18.55 -9.74
CA THR A 116 -1.46 18.78 -10.64
C THR A 116 -1.40 17.75 -11.77
N LEU A 117 -1.65 16.48 -11.48
CA LEU A 117 -1.59 15.36 -12.44
C LEU A 117 -2.79 15.31 -13.39
N LEU A 118 -3.94 15.84 -12.97
CA LEU A 118 -5.11 15.99 -13.84
C LEU A 118 -4.90 17.06 -14.93
N SER A 119 -3.91 17.95 -14.75
CA SER A 119 -3.54 18.93 -15.77
C SER A 119 -2.90 18.28 -17.01
N PRO A 120 -3.41 18.54 -18.23
CA PRO A 120 -2.86 18.01 -19.48
C PRO A 120 -1.39 18.35 -19.71
N SER A 121 -0.96 19.55 -19.35
CA SER A 121 0.41 20.02 -19.61
C SER A 121 1.44 19.29 -18.75
N LEU A 122 1.09 18.99 -17.50
CA LEU A 122 1.98 18.41 -16.48
C LEU A 122 2.00 16.87 -16.51
N SER A 123 1.02 16.24 -17.15
CA SER A 123 0.96 14.79 -17.35
C SER A 123 1.76 14.28 -18.56
N THR A 124 2.31 15.18 -19.39
CA THR A 124 3.09 14.80 -20.59
C THR A 124 4.39 14.06 -20.26
N GLY A 125 4.92 13.29 -21.22
CA GLY A 125 6.15 12.52 -21.04
C GLY A 125 7.38 13.36 -20.63
N LYS A 126 7.42 14.65 -21.01
CA LYS A 126 8.50 15.59 -20.66
C LYS A 126 8.62 15.83 -19.14
N PHE A 127 7.51 15.76 -18.41
CA PHE A 127 7.46 15.99 -16.96
C PHE A 127 7.56 14.72 -16.13
N ARG A 128 8.14 13.63 -16.67
CA ARG A 128 8.29 12.36 -15.94
C ARG A 128 9.03 12.54 -14.61
N SER A 129 10.16 13.25 -14.62
CA SER A 129 10.95 13.50 -13.40
C SER A 129 10.18 14.37 -12.40
N PHE A 130 9.40 15.32 -12.88
CA PHE A 130 8.54 16.15 -12.04
C PHE A 130 7.45 15.31 -11.34
N ARG A 131 6.80 14.38 -12.06
CA ARG A 131 5.84 13.44 -11.44
C ARG A 131 6.51 12.54 -10.40
N ALA A 132 7.68 12.00 -10.73
CA ALA A 132 8.45 11.18 -9.79
C ALA A 132 8.78 11.98 -8.52
N PHE A 133 9.14 13.26 -8.66
CA PHE A 133 9.36 14.16 -7.53
C PHE A 133 8.09 14.39 -6.69
N LEU A 134 6.93 14.62 -7.30
CA LEU A 134 5.67 14.78 -6.56
C LEU A 134 5.36 13.54 -5.71
N PHE A 135 5.38 12.34 -6.32
CA PHE A 135 5.15 11.10 -5.58
C PHE A 135 6.21 10.84 -4.51
N SER A 136 7.48 11.11 -4.82
CA SER A 136 8.57 10.97 -3.85
C SER A 136 8.41 11.93 -2.68
N SER A 137 7.93 13.16 -2.90
CA SER A 137 7.71 14.14 -1.84
C SER A 137 6.63 13.68 -0.85
N MET A 138 5.55 13.07 -1.37
CA MET A 138 4.51 12.44 -0.54
C MET A 138 5.07 11.27 0.27
N ALA A 139 5.93 10.43 -0.34
CA ALA A 139 6.56 9.32 0.37
C ALA A 139 7.54 9.80 1.45
N LEU A 140 8.35 10.83 1.15
CA LEU A 140 9.31 11.43 2.09
C LEU A 140 8.61 12.08 3.28
N PHE A 141 7.38 12.59 3.11
CA PHE A 141 6.57 13.04 4.24
C PHE A 141 6.40 11.94 5.30
N GLY A 142 6.39 10.66 4.92
CA GLY A 142 6.32 9.51 5.82
C GLY A 142 7.50 9.36 6.78
N LEU A 143 8.65 9.98 6.51
CA LEU A 143 9.79 9.95 7.42
C LEU A 143 9.51 10.70 8.73
N PHE A 144 8.69 11.76 8.69
CA PHE A 144 8.32 12.53 9.88
C PHE A 144 7.45 11.75 10.88
N PRO A 145 6.28 11.18 10.49
CA PRO A 145 5.50 10.35 11.40
C PRO A 145 6.23 9.07 11.77
N ALA A 146 7.07 8.48 10.90
CA ALA A 146 7.88 7.31 11.25
C ALA A 146 8.90 7.62 12.35
N ALA A 147 9.65 8.72 12.23
CA ALA A 147 10.59 9.15 13.27
C ALA A 147 9.86 9.42 14.58
N HIS A 148 8.74 10.15 14.54
CA HIS A 148 7.93 10.42 15.72
C HIS A 148 7.37 9.12 16.35
N ALA A 149 6.94 8.16 15.53
CA ALA A 149 6.44 6.86 15.99
C ALA A 149 7.50 6.08 16.77
N ILE A 150 8.76 6.09 16.30
CA ILE A 150 9.89 5.42 16.97
C ILE A 150 10.11 6.00 18.37
N PHE A 151 10.07 7.32 18.52
CA PHE A 151 10.24 7.98 19.81
C PHE A 151 9.10 7.67 20.79
N VAL A 152 7.85 7.78 20.33
CA VAL A 152 6.67 7.59 21.20
C VAL A 152 6.44 6.13 21.56
N ASN A 153 6.78 5.19 20.66
CA ASN A 153 6.55 3.76 20.87
C ASN A 153 7.85 2.99 21.12
N TRP A 154 8.83 3.61 21.79
CA TRP A 154 10.16 3.03 21.98
C TRP A 154 10.12 1.63 22.59
N ASN A 155 9.24 1.40 23.57
CA ASN A 155 9.11 0.14 24.32
C ASN A 155 8.14 -0.86 23.66
N ASN A 156 7.61 -0.60 22.46
CA ASN A 156 6.69 -1.50 21.81
C ASN A 156 7.44 -2.76 21.29
N PRO A 157 7.08 -3.98 21.73
CA PRO A 157 7.78 -5.20 21.33
C PRO A 157 7.63 -5.54 19.84
N MET A 158 6.60 -5.04 19.16
CA MET A 158 6.40 -5.23 17.72
C MET A 158 7.06 -4.15 16.86
N ARG A 159 7.67 -3.12 17.48
CA ARG A 159 8.28 -1.98 16.78
C ARG A 159 9.25 -2.42 15.69
N ASP A 160 10.17 -3.32 16.01
CA ASP A 160 11.23 -3.71 15.09
C ASP A 160 10.66 -4.48 13.88
N THR A 161 9.67 -5.33 14.09
CA THR A 161 8.95 -6.03 13.01
C THR A 161 8.21 -5.04 12.10
N ILE A 162 7.49 -4.09 12.69
CA ILE A 162 6.79 -3.04 11.95
C ILE A 162 7.77 -2.20 11.13
N LEU A 163 8.86 -1.74 11.75
CA LEU A 163 9.91 -0.97 11.08
C LEU A 163 10.57 -1.77 9.96
N ALA A 164 10.77 -3.07 10.12
CA ALA A 164 11.32 -3.93 9.08
C ALA A 164 10.39 -4.00 7.86
N TYR A 165 9.07 -4.19 8.07
CA TYR A 165 8.10 -4.20 6.96
C TYR A 165 7.98 -2.83 6.27
N GLU A 166 7.90 -1.74 7.03
CA GLU A 166 7.84 -0.37 6.47
C GLU A 166 9.14 0.01 5.74
N SER A 167 10.30 -0.43 6.26
CA SER A 167 11.59 -0.25 5.58
C SER A 167 11.66 -1.06 4.30
N ALA A 168 11.18 -2.30 4.31
CA ALA A 168 11.10 -3.13 3.11
C ALA A 168 10.18 -2.49 2.05
N MET A 169 9.02 -1.98 2.45
CA MET A 169 8.14 -1.20 1.57
C MET A 169 8.89 -0.01 0.95
N ALA A 170 9.57 0.81 1.76
CA ALA A 170 10.32 1.96 1.28
C ALA A 170 11.41 1.56 0.26
N ILE A 171 12.16 0.50 0.55
CA ILE A 171 13.20 -0.03 -0.36
C ILE A 171 12.57 -0.49 -1.69
N PHE A 172 11.46 -1.23 -1.65
CA PHE A 172 10.79 -1.68 -2.87
C PHE A 172 10.30 -0.51 -3.72
N TYR A 173 9.63 0.48 -3.13
CA TYR A 173 9.17 1.65 -3.88
C TYR A 173 10.32 2.48 -4.46
N LEU A 174 11.36 2.77 -3.67
CA LEU A 174 12.53 3.51 -4.15
C LEU A 174 13.24 2.78 -5.29
N THR A 175 13.40 1.47 -5.17
CA THR A 175 14.01 0.63 -6.20
C THR A 175 13.17 0.65 -7.48
N GLY A 176 11.86 0.42 -7.37
CA GLY A 176 10.92 0.50 -8.50
C GLY A 176 10.95 1.86 -9.19
N THR A 177 10.87 2.95 -8.43
CA THR A 177 10.97 4.32 -8.97
C THR A 177 12.31 4.55 -9.68
N GLY A 178 13.40 3.99 -9.14
CA GLY A 178 14.72 4.02 -9.78
C GLY A 178 14.71 3.40 -11.17
N PHE A 179 14.13 2.21 -11.33
CA PHE A 179 13.95 1.58 -12.65
C PHE A 179 13.06 2.44 -13.57
N TYR A 180 11.91 2.92 -13.07
CA TYR A 180 10.98 3.75 -13.84
C TYR A 180 11.65 5.01 -14.42
N VAL A 181 12.42 5.73 -13.61
CA VAL A 181 13.10 6.97 -14.01
C VAL A 181 14.28 6.68 -14.94
N SER A 182 15.11 5.69 -14.60
CA SER A 182 16.35 5.40 -15.33
C SER A 182 16.14 4.74 -16.70
N ARG A 183 14.98 4.08 -16.91
CA ARG A 183 14.70 3.28 -18.13
C ARG A 183 15.70 2.14 -18.32
N PHE A 184 16.27 1.64 -17.24
CA PHE A 184 17.09 0.44 -17.26
C PHE A 184 16.19 -0.80 -17.16
N PRO A 185 16.45 -1.88 -17.91
CA PRO A 185 17.59 -2.09 -18.81
C PRO A 185 17.37 -1.64 -20.26
N GLU A 186 16.16 -1.25 -20.67
CA GLU A 186 15.84 -1.00 -22.09
C GLU A 186 16.65 0.14 -22.73
N ARG A 187 17.12 1.09 -21.92
CA ARG A 187 18.02 2.16 -22.35
C ARG A 187 19.37 1.62 -22.87
N LEU A 188 19.84 0.47 -22.37
CA LEU A 188 21.13 -0.10 -22.77
C LEU A 188 21.04 -0.89 -24.08
N LYS A 189 19.89 -1.53 -24.34
CA LYS A 189 19.70 -2.37 -25.51
C LYS A 189 18.29 -2.20 -26.09
N PRO A 190 18.05 -1.13 -26.87
CA PRO A 190 16.76 -0.90 -27.53
C PRO A 190 16.36 -2.11 -28.38
N GLY A 191 15.07 -2.49 -28.35
CA GLY A 191 14.55 -3.63 -29.09
C GLY A 191 14.58 -4.98 -28.35
N TRP A 192 15.44 -5.14 -27.34
CA TRP A 192 15.58 -6.42 -26.62
C TRP A 192 14.55 -6.62 -25.50
N PHE A 193 14.05 -5.52 -24.94
CA PHE A 193 13.14 -5.54 -23.79
C PHE A 193 11.72 -5.09 -24.16
N ASP A 194 11.36 -5.14 -25.45
CA ASP A 194 10.10 -4.58 -25.95
C ASP A 194 8.86 -5.33 -25.44
N LEU A 195 8.99 -6.65 -25.21
CA LEU A 195 7.90 -7.50 -24.71
C LEU A 195 7.97 -7.76 -23.21
N THR A 196 9.17 -8.01 -22.67
CA THR A 196 9.35 -8.39 -21.27
C THR A 196 10.61 -7.78 -20.66
N GLY A 197 10.56 -7.48 -19.37
CA GLY A 197 11.71 -7.03 -18.58
C GLY A 197 12.10 -5.57 -18.79
N HIS A 198 11.28 -4.76 -19.47
CA HIS A 198 11.48 -3.32 -19.51
C HIS A 198 11.16 -2.68 -18.16
N SER A 199 11.72 -1.50 -17.90
CA SER A 199 11.68 -0.85 -16.59
C SER A 199 10.27 -0.63 -16.04
N HIS A 200 9.29 -0.36 -16.90
CA HIS A 200 7.89 -0.17 -16.49
C HIS A 200 7.24 -1.44 -15.95
N GLN A 201 7.57 -2.63 -16.49
CA GLN A 201 7.12 -3.90 -15.90
C GLN A 201 7.78 -4.15 -14.55
N ILE A 202 9.10 -3.90 -14.47
CA ILE A 202 9.85 -4.03 -13.22
C ILE A 202 9.27 -3.10 -12.14
N PHE A 203 8.95 -1.86 -12.51
CA PHE A 203 8.29 -0.90 -11.63
C PHE A 203 7.00 -1.46 -11.03
N HIS A 204 6.09 -2.00 -11.84
CA HIS A 204 4.84 -2.58 -11.36
C HIS A 204 5.06 -3.74 -10.38
N VAL A 205 6.06 -4.61 -10.64
CA VAL A 205 6.42 -5.69 -9.71
C VAL A 205 6.83 -5.12 -8.35
N PHE A 206 7.69 -4.10 -8.34
CA PHE A 206 8.10 -3.45 -7.09
C PHE A 206 6.96 -2.71 -6.38
N VAL A 207 6.00 -2.15 -7.12
CA VAL A 207 4.80 -1.54 -6.53
C VAL A 207 3.97 -2.59 -5.78
N VAL A 208 3.77 -3.77 -6.37
CA VAL A 208 3.05 -4.88 -5.71
C VAL A 208 3.82 -5.40 -4.50
N LEU A 209 5.13 -5.59 -4.60
CA LEU A 209 5.96 -6.01 -3.46
C LEU A 209 5.92 -5.00 -2.31
N GLY A 210 5.97 -3.70 -2.62
CA GLY A 210 5.82 -2.62 -1.64
C GLY A 210 4.47 -2.67 -0.94
N ALA A 211 3.38 -2.82 -1.70
CA ALA A 211 2.03 -2.94 -1.15
C ALA A 211 1.87 -4.19 -0.26
N LEU A 212 2.46 -5.32 -0.63
CA LEU A 212 2.46 -6.54 0.18
C LEU A 212 3.27 -6.39 1.48
N ALA A 213 4.42 -5.72 1.44
CA ALA A 213 5.20 -5.42 2.64
C ALA A 213 4.40 -4.53 3.60
N HIS A 214 3.75 -3.49 3.08
CA HIS A 214 2.91 -2.59 3.88
C HIS A 214 1.65 -3.28 4.42
N TYR A 215 1.07 -4.21 3.66
CA TYR A 215 -0.01 -5.07 4.13
C TYR A 215 0.45 -5.91 5.33
N GLY A 216 1.65 -6.49 5.28
CA GLY A 216 2.28 -7.20 6.40
C GLY A 216 2.49 -6.31 7.63
N ALA A 217 2.97 -5.08 7.45
CA ALA A 217 3.07 -4.10 8.53
C ALA A 217 1.69 -3.84 9.16
N THR A 218 0.65 -3.64 8.34
CA THR A 218 -0.71 -3.36 8.81
C THR A 218 -1.32 -4.51 9.58
N LEU A 219 -1.08 -5.76 9.16
CA LEU A 219 -1.50 -6.93 9.94
C LEU A 219 -0.80 -6.98 11.30
N THR A 220 0.49 -6.63 11.35
CA THR A 220 1.26 -6.57 12.60
C THR A 220 0.71 -5.47 13.52
N PHE A 221 0.34 -4.30 12.98
CA PHE A 221 -0.35 -3.26 13.75
C PHE A 221 -1.67 -3.74 14.33
N LEU A 222 -2.51 -4.40 13.52
CA LEU A 222 -3.78 -4.95 13.97
C LEU A 222 -3.60 -5.99 15.08
N GLU A 223 -2.65 -6.92 14.93
CA GLU A 223 -2.35 -7.93 15.94
C GLU A 223 -1.92 -7.29 17.27
N TYR A 224 -1.10 -6.24 17.22
CA TYR A 224 -0.72 -5.50 18.43
C TYR A 224 -1.93 -4.83 19.07
N ARG A 225 -2.79 -4.17 18.29
CA ARG A 225 -3.93 -3.40 18.81
C ARG A 225 -5.11 -4.25 19.26
N ASP A 226 -5.23 -5.46 18.75
CA ASP A 226 -6.15 -6.45 19.30
C ASP A 226 -5.76 -6.89 20.71
N GLN A 227 -4.49 -6.71 21.11
CA GLN A 227 -3.96 -7.06 22.43
C GLN A 227 -3.77 -5.84 23.35
N ALA A 228 -3.45 -4.66 22.79
CA ALA A 228 -3.06 -3.46 23.53
C ALA A 228 -3.89 -2.22 23.12
N GLY A 229 -4.82 -1.83 24.00
CA GLY A 229 -5.61 -0.59 23.90
C GLY A 229 -4.88 0.65 24.43
N CYS A 230 -5.59 1.77 24.46
CA CYS A 230 -5.13 2.99 25.14
C CYS A 230 -5.41 2.87 26.64
N GLY A 231 -4.38 2.54 27.43
CA GLY A 231 -4.54 2.33 28.87
C GLY A 231 -3.35 1.74 29.63
N ALA A 232 -2.26 1.34 28.96
CA ALA A 232 -1.02 1.03 29.65
C ALA A 232 -0.23 2.32 29.86
N ASN A 233 -0.49 3.01 30.99
CA ASN A 233 0.57 3.77 31.63
C ASN A 233 1.66 2.75 32.00
N LEU A 234 2.74 2.72 31.22
CA LEU A 234 4.04 2.23 31.69
C LEU A 234 4.88 3.45 32.03
#